data_AF-A0AAD9HN58-F1
#
_entry.id   AF-A0AAD9HN58-F1
#
_cell.length_a   1.000
_cell.length_b   1.000
_cell.length_c   1.000
_cell.angle_alpha   90.00
_cell.angle_beta   90.00
_cell.angle_gamma   90.00
#
_symmetry.space_group_name_H-M   'P 1'
#
loop_
_entity.id
_entity.type
_entity.pdbx_description
1 polymer ?
#
loop_
_entity_poly.entity_id
_entity_poly.type
_entity_poly.pdbx_seq_one_letter_code
_entity_poly.pdbx_strand_id
1 'polypeptide(L)'
;MTTSATTILPRFLLPALSPMWRAAATSSGRPAAATLRRNAAWTIRYASSTSKPTGGAGQKGPLILEKPAKFNPPSHGSRLPKKNVPRHYGGPLSGQEVRAQRTREYPGMMAPEGTWAHWFFNNRTIHLVISLGTLTTLAISTLVLNFTQTSPFKHLLPPASDFWSSPIGFVSTWVHVLQLHERDRNEKAIAMHSRHTDDVAKRQYYRKVHGLDKENPIANLLGMKEESEEEKAAAVAAVEASPVAGDAAAIAPVEGEGEKSNKKKWFGLF
;
A
#
# COMPACT_ATOMS: atom_id res chain seq x y z
N MET A 1 57.98 19.89 -22.34
CA MET A 1 57.13 19.64 -21.15
C MET A 1 55.71 20.04 -21.52
N THR A 2 54.83 19.07 -21.76
CA THR A 2 53.43 19.31 -22.14
C THR A 2 52.53 18.97 -20.95
N THR A 3 51.85 19.97 -20.39
CA THR A 3 50.90 19.80 -19.28
C THR A 3 49.51 19.51 -19.84
N SER A 4 48.95 18.33 -19.54
CA SER A 4 47.56 17.99 -19.86
C SER A 4 46.59 18.76 -18.96
N ALA A 5 45.75 19.59 -19.57
CA ALA A 5 44.63 20.25 -18.88
C ALA A 5 43.47 19.26 -18.69
N THR A 6 43.14 18.94 -17.44
CA THR A 6 41.96 18.13 -17.11
C THR A 6 40.77 19.07 -16.89
N THR A 7 39.89 19.20 -17.88
CA THR A 7 38.68 20.01 -17.77
C THR A 7 37.58 19.22 -17.05
N ILE A 8 37.32 19.55 -15.78
CA ILE A 8 36.19 19.00 -15.02
C ILE A 8 34.92 19.71 -15.48
N LEU A 9 34.10 19.04 -16.28
CA LEU A 9 32.82 19.57 -16.75
C LEU A 9 31.86 19.71 -15.55
N PRO A 10 31.31 20.91 -15.28
CA PRO A 10 30.42 21.11 -14.16
C PRO A 10 29.09 20.37 -14.35
N ARG A 11 28.57 19.79 -13.26
CA ARG A 11 27.45 18.83 -13.24
C ARG A 11 26.14 19.32 -13.84
N PHE A 12 25.93 20.64 -13.97
CA PHE A 12 24.73 21.21 -14.57
C PHE A 12 24.71 21.13 -16.10
N LEU A 13 25.85 20.82 -16.74
CA LEU A 13 25.94 20.61 -18.20
C LEU A 13 25.66 19.16 -18.62
N LEU A 14 25.45 18.25 -17.66
CA LEU A 14 25.05 16.89 -17.94
C LEU A 14 23.52 16.79 -17.88
N PRO A 15 22.84 16.15 -18.86
CA PRO A 15 21.40 15.92 -18.79
C PRO A 15 21.09 15.19 -17.49
N ALA A 16 20.27 15.80 -16.64
CA ALA A 16 19.89 15.24 -15.35
C ALA A 16 19.05 13.98 -15.58
N LEU A 17 19.69 12.79 -15.57
CA LEU A 17 18.94 11.54 -15.50
C LEU A 17 18.15 11.53 -14.19
N SER A 18 16.83 11.43 -14.30
CA SER A 18 15.90 11.40 -13.19
C SER A 18 16.24 10.26 -12.22
N PRO A 19 15.97 10.41 -10.90
CA PRO A 19 16.39 9.46 -9.87
C PRO A 19 15.99 8.00 -10.14
N MET A 20 14.89 7.78 -10.87
CA MET A 20 14.40 6.46 -11.23
C MET A 20 15.32 5.67 -12.19
N TRP A 21 16.17 6.33 -12.97
CA TRP A 21 17.13 5.67 -13.87
C TRP A 21 18.50 5.41 -13.23
N ARG A 22 18.75 5.95 -12.04
CA ARG A 22 20.02 5.80 -11.32
C ARG A 22 20.16 4.41 -10.68
N ALA A 23 19.04 3.78 -10.32
CA ALA A 23 19.01 2.46 -9.69
C ALA A 23 19.46 1.31 -10.63
N ALA A 24 19.34 1.48 -11.95
CA ALA A 24 19.77 0.49 -12.93
C ALA A 24 21.28 0.55 -13.27
N ALA A 25 21.96 1.65 -12.90
CA ALA A 25 23.35 1.90 -13.27
C ALA A 25 24.36 1.60 -12.14
N THR A 26 23.91 1.37 -10.91
CA THR A 26 24.79 1.08 -9.75
C THR A 26 24.51 -0.31 -9.19
N SER A 27 24.81 -1.32 -10.00
CA SER A 27 25.02 -2.69 -9.54
C SER A 27 26.47 -3.05 -9.88
N SER A 28 27.41 -2.76 -8.98
CA SER A 28 28.79 -3.24 -9.10
C SER A 28 29.45 -3.44 -7.74
N GLY A 29 29.05 -4.52 -7.06
CA GLY A 29 29.85 -5.22 -6.08
C GLY A 29 30.55 -6.44 -6.70
N ARG A 30 31.76 -6.23 -7.21
CA ARG A 30 32.86 -7.19 -7.53
C ARG A 30 32.79 -8.11 -8.77
N PRO A 31 33.98 -8.51 -9.31
CA PRO A 31 34.18 -8.78 -10.74
C PRO A 31 34.58 -10.23 -11.07
N ALA A 32 34.12 -10.76 -12.20
CA ALA A 32 34.79 -11.82 -12.95
C ALA A 32 34.31 -11.83 -14.43
N ALA A 33 35.28 -11.78 -15.35
CA ALA A 33 35.23 -12.16 -16.77
C ALA A 33 34.02 -11.70 -17.62
N ALA A 34 34.16 -10.62 -18.39
CA ALA A 34 34.63 -10.63 -19.78
C ALA A 34 33.59 -11.09 -20.83
N THR A 35 33.33 -10.14 -21.76
CA THR A 35 32.97 -10.30 -23.18
C THR A 35 31.60 -10.88 -23.57
N LEU A 36 30.67 -9.97 -23.94
CA LEU A 36 30.06 -9.85 -25.29
C LEU A 36 28.97 -8.73 -25.26
N ARG A 37 29.35 -7.47 -25.45
CA ARG A 37 29.09 -6.68 -26.67
C ARG A 37 27.71 -6.90 -27.34
N ARG A 38 26.90 -5.83 -27.20
CA ARG A 38 26.31 -5.00 -28.27
C ARG A 38 25.22 -5.59 -29.19
N ASN A 39 24.17 -4.75 -29.35
CA ASN A 39 23.20 -4.66 -30.46
C ASN A 39 21.96 -5.57 -30.37
N ALA A 40 20.94 -5.10 -29.65
CA ALA A 40 19.56 -5.56 -29.84
C ALA A 40 18.84 -4.59 -30.80
N ALA A 41 18.94 -4.85 -32.10
CA ALA A 41 18.08 -4.26 -33.11
C ALA A 41 16.94 -5.26 -33.42
N TRP A 42 15.71 -4.89 -33.10
CA TRP A 42 14.53 -5.72 -33.36
C TRP A 42 14.02 -5.45 -34.78
N THR A 43 13.90 -6.47 -35.62
CA THR A 43 13.29 -6.37 -36.96
C THR A 43 11.97 -7.14 -37.00
N ILE A 44 10.91 -6.48 -37.48
CA ILE A 44 9.57 -7.05 -37.68
C ILE A 44 9.43 -7.36 -39.17
N ARG A 45 8.99 -8.59 -39.52
CA ARG A 45 8.67 -8.96 -40.91
C ARG A 45 7.24 -9.47 -41.00
N TYR A 46 6.47 -8.85 -41.90
CA TYR A 46 5.18 -9.33 -42.39
C TYR A 46 5.39 -10.07 -43.71
N ALA A 47 4.70 -11.20 -43.91
CA ALA A 47 4.69 -11.88 -45.20
C ALA A 47 3.27 -12.35 -45.55
N SER A 48 2.83 -11.93 -46.74
CA SER A 48 1.55 -12.17 -47.40
C SER A 48 1.55 -13.45 -48.26
N SER A 49 0.38 -14.06 -48.44
CA SER A 49 0.15 -15.30 -49.20
C SER A 49 -0.37 -15.07 -50.63
N THR A 50 0.13 -15.84 -51.59
CA THR A 50 -0.44 -16.16 -52.92
C THR A 50 0.14 -17.53 -53.33
N SER A 51 -0.46 -18.52 -53.99
CA SER A 51 -1.71 -18.71 -54.74
C SER A 51 -1.96 -20.24 -55.00
N LYS A 52 -3.20 -20.70 -54.78
CA LYS A 52 -4.12 -21.61 -55.56
C LYS A 52 -3.66 -22.82 -56.47
N PRO A 53 -4.57 -23.76 -56.89
CA PRO A 53 -4.53 -25.21 -56.53
C PRO A 53 -4.81 -26.23 -57.69
N THR A 54 -4.71 -27.53 -57.44
CA THR A 54 -5.36 -28.65 -58.19
C THR A 54 -5.34 -29.91 -57.28
N GLY A 55 -6.34 -30.78 -57.10
CA GLY A 55 -7.74 -30.94 -57.51
C GLY A 55 -8.20 -32.34 -57.03
N GLY A 56 -9.46 -32.53 -56.58
CA GLY A 56 -10.00 -33.87 -56.29
C GLY A 56 -11.21 -33.96 -55.34
N ALA A 57 -12.41 -33.77 -55.89
CA ALA A 57 -13.72 -34.28 -55.47
C ALA A 57 -14.17 -34.23 -53.99
N GLY A 58 -15.11 -33.32 -53.73
CA GLY A 58 -16.19 -33.57 -52.76
C GLY A 58 -16.03 -32.96 -51.36
N GLN A 59 -15.93 -31.64 -51.24
CA GLN A 59 -16.53 -30.87 -50.13
C GLN A 59 -16.38 -29.36 -50.37
N LYS A 60 -17.45 -28.59 -50.13
CA LYS A 60 -17.46 -27.13 -50.20
C LYS A 60 -16.79 -26.57 -48.94
N GLY A 61 -15.48 -26.34 -49.04
CA GLY A 61 -14.61 -25.74 -48.03
C GLY A 61 -13.15 -26.09 -48.38
N PRO A 62 -12.15 -25.22 -48.15
CA PRO A 62 -10.78 -25.58 -48.43
C PRO A 62 -10.40 -26.82 -47.61
N LEU A 63 -9.95 -27.90 -48.27
CA LEU A 63 -9.36 -29.07 -47.61
C LEU A 63 -8.14 -28.59 -46.81
N ILE A 64 -8.34 -28.32 -45.53
CA ILE A 64 -7.26 -28.03 -44.60
C ILE A 64 -6.69 -29.39 -44.23
N LEU A 65 -5.53 -29.72 -44.78
CA LEU A 65 -4.73 -30.83 -44.29
C LEU A 65 -4.42 -30.53 -42.81
N GLU A 66 -4.98 -31.32 -41.91
CA GLU A 66 -4.65 -31.23 -40.48
C GLU A 66 -3.13 -31.32 -40.38
N LYS A 67 -2.50 -30.25 -39.85
CA LYS A 67 -1.05 -30.25 -39.67
C LYS A 67 -0.69 -31.51 -38.88
N PRO A 68 0.24 -32.36 -39.34
CA PRO A 68 0.64 -33.54 -38.58
C PRO A 68 1.08 -33.07 -37.19
N ALA A 69 0.66 -33.82 -36.16
CA ALA A 69 0.97 -33.51 -34.77
C ALA A 69 2.45 -33.11 -34.68
N LYS A 70 2.69 -31.84 -34.32
CA LYS A 70 4.04 -31.32 -34.17
C LYS A 70 4.74 -32.24 -33.17
N PHE A 71 5.73 -33.00 -33.64
CA PHE A 71 6.53 -33.87 -32.80
C PHE A 71 7.22 -32.97 -31.77
N ASN A 72 6.64 -32.93 -30.58
CA ASN A 72 7.25 -32.33 -29.41
C ASN A 72 8.11 -33.43 -28.81
N PRO A 73 9.43 -33.46 -29.07
CA PRO A 73 10.28 -34.38 -28.32
C PRO A 73 10.02 -34.12 -26.84
N PRO A 74 10.09 -35.14 -25.97
CA PRO A 74 9.97 -34.93 -24.53
C PRO A 74 11.13 -34.06 -24.04
N SER A 75 11.04 -32.74 -24.24
CA SER A 75 11.97 -31.75 -23.75
C SER A 75 11.65 -31.58 -22.28
N HIS A 76 12.29 -32.46 -21.51
CA HIS A 76 12.13 -32.68 -20.08
C HIS A 76 10.84 -33.42 -19.74
N GLY A 77 10.97 -34.71 -19.44
CA GLY A 77 9.93 -35.45 -18.75
C GLY A 77 9.51 -34.68 -17.51
N SER A 78 8.20 -34.42 -17.37
CA SER A 78 7.56 -34.12 -16.10
C SER A 78 8.26 -34.95 -15.04
N ARG A 79 9.09 -34.32 -14.20
CA ARG A 79 9.91 -35.00 -13.20
C ARG A 79 9.02 -36.04 -12.52
N LEU A 80 9.33 -37.33 -12.70
CA LEU A 80 8.63 -38.37 -11.95
C LEU A 80 8.70 -37.93 -10.47
N PRO A 81 7.59 -37.97 -9.73
CA PRO A 81 7.63 -37.68 -8.31
C PRO A 81 8.72 -38.58 -7.73
N LYS A 82 9.70 -38.00 -7.04
CA LYS A 82 10.74 -38.75 -6.35
C LYS A 82 10.06 -39.56 -5.24
N LYS A 83 9.43 -40.68 -5.60
CA LYS A 83 8.78 -41.63 -4.68
C LYS A 83 9.80 -42.26 -3.72
N ASN A 84 11.09 -42.10 -4.02
CA ASN A 84 12.20 -42.51 -3.18
C ASN A 84 12.98 -41.27 -2.76
N VAL A 85 12.45 -40.57 -1.75
CA VAL A 85 13.26 -39.75 -0.83
C VAL A 85 14.35 -40.68 -0.25
N PRO A 86 15.58 -40.21 0.04
CA PRO A 86 16.65 -41.09 0.52
C PRO A 86 16.14 -41.98 1.66
N ARG A 87 16.07 -43.28 1.40
CA ARG A 87 15.61 -44.25 2.39
C ARG A 87 16.71 -44.35 3.43
N HIS A 88 16.45 -43.86 4.63
CA HIS A 88 17.30 -44.17 5.76
C HIS A 88 17.41 -45.69 5.88
N TYR A 89 18.64 -46.20 5.96
CA TYR A 89 18.91 -47.64 5.95
C TYR A 89 18.47 -48.36 7.24
N GLY A 90 18.11 -47.61 8.27
CA GLY A 90 17.37 -48.12 9.43
C GLY A 90 15.88 -48.09 9.10
N GLY A 91 15.17 -49.18 9.38
CA GLY A 91 13.72 -49.26 9.24
C GLY A 91 12.96 -48.15 10.00
N PRO A 92 11.61 -48.14 9.96
CA PRO A 92 10.84 -47.11 10.66
C PRO A 92 11.19 -47.11 12.15
N LEU A 93 11.57 -45.94 12.67
CA LEU A 93 11.94 -45.78 14.07
C LEU A 93 10.77 -46.15 14.99
N SER A 94 11.06 -46.87 16.06
CA SER A 94 10.06 -47.13 17.09
C SER A 94 9.64 -45.82 17.76
N GLY A 95 8.40 -45.75 18.26
CA GLY A 95 7.90 -44.55 18.93
C GLY A 95 8.75 -44.13 20.14
N GLN A 96 9.43 -45.09 20.79
CA GLN A 96 10.35 -44.83 21.89
C GLN A 96 11.68 -44.22 21.39
N GLU A 97 12.22 -44.74 20.29
CA GLU A 97 13.44 -44.18 19.68
C GLU A 97 13.24 -42.75 19.18
N VAL A 98 12.09 -42.43 18.59
CA VAL A 98 11.77 -41.06 18.15
C VAL A 98 11.77 -40.10 19.35
N ARG A 99 11.20 -40.51 20.49
CA ARG A 99 11.22 -39.70 21.72
C ARG A 99 12.63 -39.54 22.26
N ALA A 100 13.44 -40.60 22.26
CA ALA A 100 14.83 -40.54 22.69
C ALA A 100 15.70 -39.67 21.76
N GLN A 101 15.39 -39.61 20.47
CA GLN A 101 16.09 -38.73 19.53
C GLN A 101 15.81 -37.24 19.78
N ARG A 102 14.60 -36.88 20.21
CA ARG A 102 14.22 -35.49 20.51
C ARG A 102 14.94 -34.91 21.73
N THR A 103 15.35 -35.78 22.65
CA THR A 103 16.09 -35.38 23.86
C THR A 103 17.61 -35.48 23.71
N ARG A 104 18.12 -36.02 22.58
CA ARG A 104 19.57 -36.11 22.34
C ARG A 104 20.13 -34.76 21.96
N GLU A 105 21.15 -34.34 22.70
CA GLU A 105 21.87 -33.10 22.45
C GLU A 105 23.11 -33.40 21.60
N TYR A 106 23.25 -32.67 20.50
CA TYR A 106 24.40 -32.74 19.61
C TYR A 106 24.94 -31.34 19.35
N PRO A 107 26.27 -31.16 19.19
CA PRO A 107 26.85 -29.86 18.88
C PRO A 107 26.25 -29.26 17.60
N GLY A 108 25.81 -27.99 17.68
CA GLY A 108 25.24 -27.27 16.52
C GLY A 108 23.78 -27.60 16.20
N MET A 109 23.12 -28.47 16.96
CA MET A 109 21.67 -28.66 16.89
C MET A 109 20.94 -27.68 17.81
N MET A 110 19.65 -27.47 17.54
CA MET A 110 18.77 -26.72 18.46
C MET A 110 18.68 -27.44 19.81
N ALA A 111 18.40 -26.69 20.87
CA ALA A 111 18.26 -27.26 22.19
C ALA A 111 17.13 -28.32 22.23
N PRO A 112 17.31 -29.44 22.94
CA PRO A 112 16.34 -30.53 22.98
C PRO A 112 15.04 -30.13 23.68
N GLU A 113 13.95 -30.82 23.35
CA GLU A 113 12.63 -30.62 23.96
C GLU A 113 12.73 -30.73 25.50
N GLY A 114 12.06 -29.81 26.22
CA GLY A 114 12.09 -29.76 27.69
C GLY A 114 13.21 -28.90 28.28
N THR A 115 14.14 -28.39 27.47
CA THR A 115 15.10 -27.38 27.92
C THR A 115 14.50 -25.96 27.88
N TRP A 116 15.01 -25.06 28.74
CA TRP A 116 14.59 -23.65 28.73
C TRP A 116 14.87 -22.97 27.39
N ALA A 117 16.02 -23.27 26.77
CA ALA A 117 16.37 -22.73 25.46
C ALA A 117 15.38 -23.17 24.38
N HIS A 118 14.98 -24.44 24.36
CA HIS A 118 13.96 -24.93 23.45
C HIS A 118 12.61 -24.23 23.65
N TRP A 119 12.19 -24.04 24.91
CA TRP A 119 10.99 -23.29 25.23
C TRP A 119 11.06 -21.85 24.73
N PHE A 120 12.16 -21.15 24.99
CA PHE A 120 12.33 -19.76 24.55
C PHE A 120 12.23 -19.64 23.04
N PHE A 121 12.97 -20.47 22.29
CA PHE A 121 13.02 -20.41 20.82
C PHE A 121 11.75 -20.88 20.11
N ASN A 122 11.03 -21.88 20.66
CA ASN A 122 9.82 -22.39 20.00
C ASN A 122 8.53 -21.72 20.48
N ASN A 123 8.56 -20.93 21.54
CA ASN A 123 7.35 -20.28 22.03
C ASN A 123 7.00 -19.02 21.24
N ARG A 124 6.00 -19.13 20.37
CA ARG A 124 5.50 -18.03 19.53
C ARG A 124 4.98 -16.84 20.35
N THR A 125 4.42 -17.06 21.53
CA THR A 125 3.85 -15.95 22.33
C THR A 125 4.94 -15.04 22.86
N ILE A 126 6.06 -15.60 23.31
CA ILE A 126 7.22 -14.83 23.77
C ILE A 126 7.77 -13.97 22.63
N HIS A 127 7.96 -14.56 21.45
CA HIS A 127 8.43 -13.82 20.28
C HIS A 127 7.47 -12.71 19.88
N LEU A 128 6.16 -12.97 19.96
CA LEU A 128 5.14 -11.95 19.70
C LEU A 128 5.23 -10.82 20.74
N VAL A 129 5.30 -11.13 22.03
CA VAL A 129 5.41 -10.11 23.09
C VAL A 129 6.69 -9.30 22.97
N ILE A 130 7.82 -9.93 22.65
CA ILE A 130 9.10 -9.22 22.46
C ILE A 130 9.05 -8.35 21.21
N SER A 131 8.64 -8.90 20.06
CA SER A 131 8.57 -8.12 18.81
C SER A 131 7.53 -6.99 18.87
N LEU A 132 6.34 -7.26 19.38
CA LEU A 132 5.31 -6.24 19.56
C LEU A 132 5.69 -5.25 20.68
N GLY A 133 6.29 -5.71 21.76
CA GLY A 133 6.78 -4.87 22.86
C GLY A 133 7.88 -3.91 22.42
N THR A 134 8.86 -4.39 21.66
CA THR A 134 9.91 -3.54 21.08
C THR A 134 9.37 -2.53 20.08
N LEU A 135 8.43 -2.93 19.21
CA LEU A 135 7.80 -1.99 18.28
C LEU A 135 6.92 -0.94 18.99
N THR A 136 6.14 -1.35 20.00
CA THR A 136 5.29 -0.43 20.76
C THR A 136 6.10 0.57 21.57
N THR A 137 7.15 0.13 22.26
CA THR A 137 8.07 1.02 22.98
C THR A 137 8.77 2.01 22.06
N LEU A 138 9.20 1.58 20.87
CA LEU A 138 9.80 2.47 19.87
C LEU A 138 8.77 3.48 19.32
N ALA A 139 7.54 3.05 19.06
CA ALA A 139 6.46 3.92 18.62
C ALA A 139 6.10 4.98 19.66
N ILE A 140 5.98 4.60 20.93
CA ILE A 140 5.71 5.54 22.04
C ILE A 140 6.89 6.51 22.21
N SER A 141 8.13 6.00 22.19
CA SER A 141 9.35 6.82 22.28
C SER A 141 9.40 7.88 21.18
N THR A 142 9.23 7.46 19.92
CA THR A 142 9.24 8.38 18.78
C THR A 142 8.10 9.41 18.84
N LEU A 143 6.91 9.01 19.30
CA LEU A 143 5.79 9.93 19.55
C LEU A 143 6.15 10.98 20.60
N VAL A 144 6.71 10.57 21.74
CA VAL A 144 7.13 11.48 22.83
C VAL A 144 8.22 12.44 22.34
N LEU A 145 9.22 11.94 21.61
CA LEU A 145 10.29 12.78 21.06
C LEU A 145 9.74 13.79 20.04
N ASN A 146 8.86 13.35 19.14
CA ASN A 146 8.26 14.25 18.16
C ASN A 146 7.39 15.33 18.83
N PHE A 147 6.60 14.93 19.83
CA PHE A 147 5.76 15.85 20.60
C PHE A 147 6.59 16.90 21.34
N THR A 148 7.65 16.48 22.04
CA THR A 148 8.50 17.41 22.82
C THR A 148 9.27 18.40 21.94
N GLN A 149 9.54 18.05 20.68
CA GLN A 149 10.20 18.93 19.70
C GLN A 149 9.24 19.89 19.00
N THR A 150 8.02 19.44 18.67
CA THR A 150 7.09 20.19 17.81
C THR A 150 5.97 20.90 18.57
N SER A 151 5.61 20.42 19.76
CA SER A 151 4.47 20.90 20.52
C SER A 151 4.81 22.07 21.42
N PRO A 152 3.99 23.15 21.43
CA PRO A 152 4.15 24.25 22.39
C PRO A 152 3.78 23.83 23.83
N PHE A 153 3.00 22.75 23.99
CA PHE A 153 2.45 22.29 25.27
C PHE A 153 3.35 21.31 26.03
N LYS A 154 4.63 21.17 25.65
CA LYS A 154 5.58 20.22 26.26
C LYS A 154 5.80 20.43 27.76
N HIS A 155 5.62 21.65 28.24
CA HIS A 155 5.80 22.02 29.64
C HIS A 155 4.66 21.53 30.55
N LEU A 156 3.53 21.15 29.96
CA LEU A 156 2.37 20.60 30.68
C LEU A 156 2.46 19.08 30.87
N LEU A 157 3.52 18.45 30.36
CA LEU A 157 3.70 17.01 30.48
C LEU A 157 4.04 16.62 31.93
N PRO A 158 3.42 15.56 32.46
CA PRO A 158 3.79 15.04 33.78
C PRO A 158 5.24 14.54 33.77
N PRO A 159 5.99 14.71 34.88
CA PRO A 159 7.33 14.13 35.01
C PRO A 159 7.25 12.60 35.00
N ALA A 160 8.27 11.93 34.47
CA ALA A 160 8.30 10.47 34.37
C ALA A 160 8.22 9.76 35.74
N SER A 161 8.56 10.45 36.84
CA SER A 161 8.39 9.95 38.21
C SER A 161 6.93 9.72 38.59
N ASP A 162 6.01 10.54 38.09
CA ASP A 162 4.58 10.48 38.45
C ASP A 162 3.88 9.24 37.90
N PHE A 163 4.49 8.59 36.90
CA PHE A 163 4.01 7.32 36.39
C PHE A 163 4.02 6.22 37.45
N TRP A 164 5.01 6.22 38.35
CA TRP A 164 5.13 5.21 39.40
C TRP A 164 4.22 5.47 40.61
N SER A 165 3.89 6.74 40.89
CA SER A 165 2.99 7.10 41.99
C SER A 165 1.52 7.03 41.57
N SER A 166 1.18 7.46 40.36
CA SER A 166 -0.19 7.54 39.86
C SER A 166 -0.26 7.22 38.35
N PRO A 167 -0.15 5.94 37.95
CA PRO A 167 -0.07 5.56 36.54
C PRO A 167 -1.30 6.00 35.73
N ILE A 168 -2.49 5.92 36.33
CA ILE A 168 -3.76 6.33 35.70
C ILE A 168 -3.80 7.86 35.52
N GLY A 169 -3.36 8.60 36.55
CA GLY A 169 -3.27 10.07 36.51
C GLY A 169 -2.29 10.54 35.43
N PHE A 170 -1.11 9.93 35.36
CA PHE A 170 -0.11 10.19 34.33
C PHE A 170 -0.66 10.00 32.90
N VAL A 171 -1.35 8.89 32.63
CA VAL A 171 -1.92 8.65 31.30
C VAL A 171 -3.05 9.64 30.99
N SER A 172 -3.93 9.94 31.95
CA SER A 172 -5.03 10.88 31.75
C SER A 172 -4.54 12.30 31.42
N THR A 173 -3.51 12.78 32.12
CA THR A 173 -2.88 14.08 31.87
C THR A 173 -2.18 14.10 30.52
N TRP A 174 -1.47 13.02 30.15
CA TRP A 174 -0.86 12.89 28.82
C TRP A 174 -1.90 12.96 27.70
N VAL A 175 -3.02 12.23 27.83
CA VAL A 175 -4.13 12.26 26.87
C VAL A 175 -4.73 13.67 26.78
N HIS A 176 -4.93 14.36 27.90
CA HIS A 176 -5.44 15.72 27.90
C HIS A 176 -4.53 16.68 27.13
N VAL A 177 -3.22 16.59 27.34
CA VAL A 177 -2.22 17.40 26.64
C VAL A 177 -2.15 17.07 25.15
N LEU A 178 -2.30 15.80 24.76
CA LEU A 178 -2.42 15.40 23.36
C LEU A 178 -3.66 15.99 22.70
N GLN A 179 -4.82 15.93 23.36
CA GLN A 179 -6.04 16.55 22.84
C GLN A 179 -5.87 18.07 22.66
N LEU A 180 -5.17 18.75 23.57
CA LEU A 180 -4.88 20.18 23.45
C LEU A 180 -3.99 20.47 22.23
N HIS A 181 -2.97 19.65 21.99
CA HIS A 181 -2.12 19.75 20.80
C HIS A 181 -2.91 19.51 19.50
N GLU A 182 -3.82 18.55 19.49
CA GLU A 182 -4.69 18.30 18.34
C GLU A 182 -5.66 19.47 18.08
N ARG A 183 -6.24 20.06 19.14
CA ARG A 183 -7.09 21.25 19.02
C ARG A 183 -6.35 22.41 18.37
N ASP A 184 -5.14 22.74 18.83
CA ASP A 184 -4.32 23.80 18.24
C ASP A 184 -3.97 23.51 16.77
N ARG A 185 -3.66 22.25 16.42
CA ARG A 185 -3.41 21.85 15.02
C ARG A 185 -4.66 22.00 14.16
N ASN A 186 -5.82 21.63 14.69
CA ASN A 186 -7.10 21.75 13.99
C ASN A 186 -7.47 23.23 13.78
N GLU A 187 -7.31 24.07 14.80
CA GLU A 187 -7.55 25.51 14.68
C GLU A 187 -6.65 26.16 13.62
N LYS A 188 -5.36 25.81 13.59
CA LYS A 188 -4.43 26.26 12.55
C LYS A 188 -4.85 25.78 11.15
N ALA A 189 -5.27 24.52 11.02
CA ALA A 189 -5.73 23.97 9.76
C ALA A 189 -7.01 24.66 9.26
N ILE A 190 -7.98 24.88 10.16
CA ILE A 190 -9.23 25.59 9.86
C ILE A 190 -8.92 27.04 9.47
N ALA A 191 -8.05 27.74 10.20
CA ALA A 191 -7.67 29.11 9.89
C ALA A 191 -6.96 29.23 8.53
N MET A 192 -6.13 28.24 8.15
CA MET A 192 -5.54 28.20 6.81
C MET A 192 -6.60 27.98 5.73
N HIS A 193 -7.54 27.05 5.97
CA HIS A 193 -8.61 26.77 5.03
C HIS A 193 -9.55 27.98 4.85
N SER A 194 -9.95 28.62 5.96
CA SER A 194 -10.84 29.79 5.93
C SER A 194 -10.21 30.96 5.17
N ARG A 195 -8.92 31.23 5.38
CA ARG A 195 -8.18 32.25 4.61
C ARG A 195 -8.21 31.94 3.12
N HIS A 196 -8.02 30.68 2.74
CA HIS A 196 -8.07 30.28 1.34
C HIS A 196 -9.47 30.43 0.74
N THR A 197 -10.52 30.01 1.45
CA THR A 197 -11.91 30.16 0.98
C THR A 197 -12.31 31.63 0.88
N ASP A 198 -11.90 32.47 1.82
CA ASP A 198 -12.16 33.90 1.81
C ASP A 198 -11.49 34.58 0.60
N ASP A 199 -10.25 34.19 0.29
CA ASP A 199 -9.55 34.72 -0.89
C ASP A 199 -10.21 34.28 -2.19
N VAL A 200 -10.69 33.04 -2.28
CA VAL A 200 -11.47 32.57 -3.43
C VAL A 200 -12.80 33.31 -3.53
N ALA A 201 -13.52 33.49 -2.42
CA ALA A 201 -14.78 34.21 -2.39
C ALA A 201 -14.61 35.68 -2.82
N LYS A 202 -13.56 36.36 -2.36
CA LYS A 202 -13.21 37.73 -2.82
C LYS A 202 -12.96 37.78 -4.32
N ARG A 203 -12.20 36.81 -4.87
CA ARG A 203 -11.95 36.74 -6.32
C ARG A 203 -13.22 36.49 -7.11
N GLN A 204 -14.11 35.64 -6.61
CA GLN A 204 -15.41 35.41 -7.22
C GLN A 204 -16.28 36.66 -7.17
N TYR A 205 -16.34 37.34 -6.02
CA TYR A 205 -17.08 38.60 -5.87
C TYR A 205 -16.54 39.68 -6.81
N TYR A 206 -15.23 39.84 -6.89
CA TYR A 206 -14.58 40.77 -7.83
C TYR A 206 -14.98 40.47 -9.27
N ARG A 207 -14.94 39.20 -9.69
CA ARG A 207 -15.37 38.80 -11.04
C ARG A 207 -16.83 39.12 -11.32
N LYS A 208 -17.72 38.89 -10.35
CA LYS A 208 -19.16 39.23 -10.43
C LYS A 208 -19.37 40.73 -10.64
N VAL A 209 -18.78 41.56 -9.77
CA VAL A 209 -18.94 43.02 -9.80
C VAL A 209 -18.38 43.63 -11.09
N HIS A 210 -17.24 43.13 -11.56
CA HIS A 210 -16.62 43.60 -12.80
C HIS A 210 -17.18 42.92 -14.06
N GLY A 211 -18.23 42.12 -13.96
CA GLY A 211 -18.91 41.49 -15.11
C GLY A 211 -18.10 40.41 -15.82
N LEU A 212 -16.99 39.95 -15.24
CA LEU A 212 -16.09 38.90 -15.76
C LEU A 212 -16.66 37.48 -15.57
N ASP A 213 -17.84 37.35 -14.93
CA ASP A 213 -18.54 36.07 -14.73
C ASP A 213 -19.38 35.64 -15.94
N LYS A 214 -19.56 36.51 -16.95
CA LYS A 214 -20.34 36.18 -18.17
C LYS A 214 -19.66 35.14 -19.06
N GLU A 215 -18.36 34.96 -18.91
CA GLU A 215 -17.60 33.94 -19.63
C GLU A 215 -17.12 32.92 -18.61
N ASN A 216 -17.95 31.91 -18.31
CA ASN A 216 -17.51 30.77 -17.52
C ASN A 216 -16.35 30.10 -18.27
N PRO A 217 -15.09 30.17 -17.80
CA PRO A 217 -13.97 29.55 -18.50
C PRO A 217 -14.13 28.03 -18.53
N ILE A 218 -14.89 27.46 -17.60
CA ILE A 218 -15.25 26.03 -17.56
C ILE A 218 -16.27 25.71 -18.65
N ALA A 219 -17.30 26.53 -18.89
CA ALA A 219 -18.24 26.30 -20.00
C ALA A 219 -17.55 26.45 -21.36
N ASN A 220 -16.63 27.42 -21.48
CA ASN A 220 -15.85 27.67 -22.69
C ASN A 220 -14.77 26.60 -22.94
N LEU A 221 -14.15 26.03 -21.89
CA LEU A 221 -13.16 24.94 -22.02
C LEU A 221 -13.81 23.56 -22.21
N LEU A 222 -15.00 23.34 -21.62
CA LEU A 222 -15.72 22.06 -21.73
C LEU A 222 -16.70 21.99 -22.90
N GLY A 223 -16.84 23.06 -23.69
CA GLY A 223 -17.70 23.09 -24.88
C GLY A 223 -19.19 22.90 -24.59
N MET A 224 -19.63 23.09 -23.34
CA MET A 224 -21.05 23.01 -22.99
C MET A 224 -21.67 24.38 -23.21
N LYS A 225 -22.08 24.60 -24.46
CA LYS A 225 -22.96 25.69 -24.84
C LYS A 225 -24.25 25.58 -24.02
N GLU A 226 -24.68 26.72 -23.50
CA GLU A 226 -25.91 26.98 -22.76
C GLU A 226 -27.05 26.00 -23.05
N GLU A 227 -27.22 25.01 -22.19
CA GLU A 227 -28.49 24.33 -21.99
C GLU A 227 -28.88 24.45 -20.52
N SER A 228 -29.76 25.42 -20.32
CA SER A 228 -30.88 25.41 -19.38
C SER A 228 -30.62 25.81 -17.92
N GLU A 229 -31.05 27.02 -17.62
CA GLU A 229 -31.58 27.41 -16.32
C GLU A 229 -32.85 26.58 -15.95
N GLU A 230 -33.41 25.83 -16.91
CA GLU A 230 -34.58 24.96 -16.74
C GLU A 230 -34.26 23.61 -16.05
N GLU A 231 -33.07 23.00 -16.27
CA GLU A 231 -32.68 21.78 -15.52
C GLU A 231 -32.37 22.06 -14.05
N LYS A 232 -31.87 23.26 -13.72
CA LYS A 232 -31.68 23.67 -12.32
C LYS A 232 -33.01 23.97 -11.62
N ALA A 233 -34.00 24.52 -12.32
CA ALA A 233 -35.35 24.67 -11.79
C ALA A 233 -36.04 23.30 -11.59
N ALA A 234 -35.83 22.35 -12.51
CA ALA A 234 -36.36 20.99 -12.40
C ALA A 234 -35.68 20.17 -11.29
N ALA A 235 -34.37 20.34 -11.05
CA ALA A 235 -33.67 19.67 -9.96
C ALA A 235 -34.05 20.21 -8.58
N VAL A 236 -34.33 21.51 -8.45
CA VAL A 236 -34.83 22.10 -7.19
C VAL A 236 -36.28 21.68 -6.94
N ALA A 237 -37.13 21.63 -7.97
CA ALA A 237 -38.51 21.12 -7.87
C ALA A 237 -38.57 19.61 -7.56
N ALA A 238 -37.61 18.81 -8.04
CA ALA A 238 -37.52 17.39 -7.72
C ALA A 238 -37.03 17.12 -6.29
N VAL A 239 -36.28 18.05 -5.68
CA VAL A 239 -35.86 17.97 -4.28
C VAL A 239 -36.99 18.38 -3.32
N GLU A 240 -37.87 19.31 -3.70
CA GLU A 240 -39.05 19.68 -2.90
C GLU A 240 -40.22 18.68 -2.95
N ALA A 241 -40.22 17.74 -3.92
CA ALA A 241 -41.28 16.72 -4.05
C ALA A 241 -40.93 15.36 -3.38
N SER A 242 -39.87 15.29 -2.57
CA SER A 242 -39.48 14.07 -1.84
C SER A 242 -39.73 14.23 -0.32
N PRO A 243 -40.57 13.40 0.31
CA PRO A 243 -40.96 13.58 1.71
C PRO A 243 -39.92 12.97 2.66
N VAL A 244 -38.78 13.63 2.86
CA VAL A 244 -37.89 13.39 4.01
C VAL A 244 -37.33 14.73 4.50
N ALA A 245 -38.23 15.62 4.92
CA ALA A 245 -37.91 16.77 5.75
C ALA A 245 -38.78 16.66 7.00
N GLY A 246 -38.29 15.93 7.99
CA GLY A 246 -39.02 15.66 9.22
C GLY A 246 -38.14 14.96 10.24
N ASP A 247 -37.04 15.59 10.65
CA ASP A 247 -36.54 15.42 12.02
C ASP A 247 -35.46 16.47 12.35
N ALA A 248 -35.90 17.67 12.74
CA ALA A 248 -35.05 18.68 13.35
C ALA A 248 -35.87 19.63 14.25
N ALA A 249 -36.70 19.09 15.14
CA ALA A 249 -37.22 19.82 16.30
C ALA A 249 -37.95 18.87 17.28
N ALA A 250 -37.26 18.31 18.27
CA ALA A 250 -37.87 17.97 19.56
C ALA A 250 -36.81 17.59 20.62
N ILE A 251 -36.73 18.41 21.66
CA ILE A 251 -36.07 18.12 22.92
C ILE A 251 -37.12 17.40 23.79
N ALA A 252 -36.92 16.09 24.05
CA ALA A 252 -37.34 15.18 25.16
C ALA A 252 -38.69 15.34 25.92
N PRO A 253 -39.18 14.35 26.71
CA PRO A 253 -38.99 12.89 26.75
C PRO A 253 -40.34 12.12 26.68
N VAL A 254 -40.33 10.77 26.67
CA VAL A 254 -41.26 9.83 27.37
C VAL A 254 -41.21 8.43 26.73
N GLU A 255 -41.31 7.45 27.61
CA GLU A 255 -41.07 6.00 27.53
C GLU A 255 -41.98 5.23 26.56
N GLY A 256 -41.51 4.06 26.10
CA GLY A 256 -42.39 3.05 25.49
C GLY A 256 -41.74 2.14 24.44
N GLU A 257 -41.25 0.99 24.90
CA GLU A 257 -41.24 -0.32 24.22
C GLU A 257 -40.74 -0.46 22.76
N GLY A 258 -39.55 -1.06 22.65
CA GLY A 258 -39.36 -2.33 21.95
C GLY A 258 -39.54 -2.37 20.43
N GLU A 259 -38.46 -2.12 19.68
CA GLU A 259 -38.24 -2.89 18.44
C GLU A 259 -36.76 -3.11 18.11
N LYS A 260 -36.45 -4.38 17.83
CA LYS A 260 -35.12 -4.93 17.61
C LYS A 260 -34.63 -4.54 16.22
N SER A 261 -33.79 -3.51 16.13
CA SER A 261 -33.09 -3.20 14.87
C SER A 261 -31.77 -3.97 14.75
N ASN A 262 -31.73 -4.78 13.70
CA ASN A 262 -30.65 -5.63 13.24
C ASN A 262 -29.32 -4.86 13.08
N LYS A 263 -28.42 -4.95 14.07
CA LYS A 263 -27.03 -4.52 13.91
C LYS A 263 -26.27 -5.58 13.11
N LYS A 264 -25.98 -5.26 11.84
CA LYS A 264 -25.05 -6.02 11.00
C LYS A 264 -23.69 -6.03 11.70
N LYS A 265 -23.31 -7.19 12.24
CA LYS A 265 -22.01 -7.45 12.85
C LYS A 265 -20.95 -7.50 11.75
N TRP A 266 -20.36 -6.35 11.44
CA TRP A 266 -19.04 -6.32 10.82
C TRP A 266 -18.03 -6.38 11.95
N PHE A 267 -17.37 -7.53 12.04
CA PHE A 267 -16.13 -7.88 12.75
C PHE A 267 -16.32 -9.25 13.39
N GLY A 268 -15.94 -10.28 12.64
CA GLY A 268 -15.94 -11.65 13.10
C GLY A 268 -14.91 -11.84 14.21
N LEU A 269 -15.41 -11.89 15.43
CA LEU A 269 -14.83 -12.58 16.57
C LEU A 269 -16.02 -12.96 17.49
N PHE A 270 -15.96 -14.18 18.04
CA PHE A 270 -17.02 -14.89 18.76
C PHE A 270 -17.81 -14.04 19.77
#